data_AF-A0A2D4P7B2-F1
#
_entry.id   AF-A0A2D4P7B2-F1
#
_cell.length_a   1.000
_cell.length_b   1.000
_cell.length_c   1.000
_cell.angle_alpha   90.00
_cell.angle_beta   90.00
_cell.angle_gamma   90.00
#
_symmetry.space_group_name_H-M   'P 1'
#
loop_
_entity.id
_entity.type
_entity.pdbx_description
1 polymer ?
#
loop_
_entity_poly.entity_id
_entity_poly.type
_entity_poly.pdbx_seq_one_letter_code
_entity_poly.pdbx_strand_id
1 'polypeptide(L)'
;VISVIIFFPMLCFRYGFGEAGKPVFGIEPNAELVYEVTLKSFEKAKESWEMDTKEKLEQAAIVKEKGTAYFKEGKYLQAVIQYGKIVSWLEMEYGLSEKESKASESLLLAAFLNLAMCYLKLREYTKAIEYCNKALALDQANEKGLYRRGEARLLMNEFELAKCDFQRVLEVNPQNKAAKSQITMCQKKTKEHNERDRKIYANMFKKFAERDAKEEASKTTEEKEEKASSEIELKKTVTEGSESEGHV
;
A
#
# COMPACT_ATOMS: atom_id res chain seq x y z
N VAL A 1 -27.20 -0.66 42.25
CA VAL A 1 -25.86 -0.86 41.64
C VAL A 1 -25.54 -2.34 41.76
N ILE A 2 -25.66 -3.11 40.69
CA ILE A 2 -25.26 -4.52 40.70
C ILE A 2 -23.75 -4.52 40.47
N SER A 3 -22.97 -4.63 41.54
CA SER A 3 -21.52 -4.81 41.42
C SER A 3 -21.25 -6.27 41.06
N VAL A 4 -20.93 -6.51 39.79
CA VAL A 4 -20.47 -7.83 39.33
C VAL A 4 -18.95 -7.84 39.49
N ILE A 5 -18.46 -8.67 40.41
CA ILE A 5 -17.04 -9.01 40.48
C ILE A 5 -16.83 -10.13 39.47
N ILE A 6 -16.14 -9.81 38.36
CA ILE A 6 -15.82 -10.81 37.34
C ILE A 6 -14.42 -11.33 37.68
N PHE A 7 -14.35 -12.55 38.19
CA PHE A 7 -13.09 -13.23 38.42
C PHE A 7 -12.68 -13.94 37.13
N PHE A 8 -11.66 -13.43 36.46
CA PHE A 8 -11.08 -14.14 35.32
C PHE A 8 -10.12 -15.21 35.86
N PRO A 9 -10.28 -16.50 35.49
CA PRO A 9 -9.26 -17.49 35.77
C PRO A 9 -7.93 -17.08 35.10
N MET A 10 -6.83 -17.60 35.63
CA MET A 10 -5.46 -17.29 35.21
C MET A 10 -5.37 -17.14 33.68
N LEU A 11 -5.09 -15.90 33.26
CA LEU A 11 -5.14 -15.52 31.87
C LEU A 11 -3.85 -16.02 31.21
N CYS A 12 -3.97 -17.02 30.34
CA CYS A 12 -2.84 -17.49 29.52
C CYS A 12 -2.16 -16.31 28.84
N PHE A 13 -0.83 -16.31 28.79
CA PHE A 13 -0.04 -15.21 28.24
C PHE A 13 -0.49 -14.74 26.85
N ARG A 14 -1.08 -15.63 26.04
CA ARG A 14 -1.68 -15.33 24.72
C ARG A 14 -2.79 -14.27 24.77
N TYR A 15 -3.51 -14.17 25.87
CA TYR A 15 -4.57 -13.19 26.10
C TYR A 15 -4.12 -12.01 26.98
N GLY A 16 -2.90 -12.07 27.52
CA GLY A 16 -2.25 -10.99 28.28
C GLY A 16 -1.35 -10.12 27.39
N PHE A 17 -0.07 -10.01 27.74
CA PHE A 17 0.91 -9.22 26.97
C PHE A 17 1.77 -10.05 26.00
N GLY A 18 1.50 -11.35 25.89
CA GLY A 18 2.14 -12.24 24.92
C GLY A 18 3.65 -12.33 25.07
N GLU A 19 4.31 -12.69 23.97
CA GLU A 19 5.77 -12.85 23.89
C GLU A 19 6.55 -11.54 24.09
N ALA A 20 5.90 -10.39 23.90
CA ALA A 20 6.54 -9.09 24.08
C ALA A 20 6.60 -8.64 25.55
N GLY A 21 5.70 -9.16 26.40
CA GLY A 21 5.51 -8.65 27.76
C GLY A 21 5.11 -7.17 27.78
N LYS A 22 5.26 -6.52 28.93
CA LYS A 22 5.04 -5.07 29.07
C LYS A 22 6.01 -4.46 30.08
N PRO A 23 7.21 -4.02 29.64
CA PRO A 23 8.26 -3.51 30.52
C PRO A 23 7.84 -2.31 31.38
N VAL A 24 6.95 -1.46 30.87
CA VAL A 24 6.41 -0.30 31.62
C VAL A 24 5.73 -0.70 32.93
N PHE A 25 5.21 -1.93 33.00
CA PHE A 25 4.56 -2.48 34.19
C PHE A 25 5.39 -3.60 34.83
N GLY A 26 6.63 -3.81 34.39
CA GLY A 26 7.49 -4.90 34.87
C GLY A 26 6.99 -6.30 34.50
N ILE A 27 6.18 -6.43 33.45
CA ILE A 27 5.60 -7.71 33.03
C ILE A 27 6.51 -8.38 32.01
N GLU A 28 6.97 -9.58 32.33
CA GLU A 28 7.87 -10.37 31.49
C GLU A 28 7.17 -10.96 30.24
N PRO A 29 7.94 -11.28 29.19
CA PRO A 29 7.49 -12.14 28.10
C PRO A 29 6.79 -13.41 28.59
N ASN A 30 5.68 -13.77 27.98
CA ASN A 30 4.91 -14.99 28.29
C ASN A 30 4.38 -15.08 29.73
N ALA A 31 4.29 -13.97 30.45
CA ALA A 31 3.72 -13.95 31.80
C ALA A 31 2.22 -14.23 31.79
N GLU A 32 1.77 -15.07 32.72
CA GLU A 32 0.35 -15.29 33.01
C GLU A 32 -0.16 -14.24 33.98
N LEU A 33 -1.39 -13.77 33.78
CA LEU A 33 -1.94 -12.64 34.53
C LEU A 33 -3.22 -13.04 35.26
N VAL A 34 -3.39 -12.51 36.48
CA VAL A 34 -4.65 -12.57 37.22
C VAL A 34 -5.17 -11.16 37.35
N TYR A 35 -6.37 -10.91 36.82
CA TYR A 35 -7.05 -9.62 36.90
C TYR A 35 -8.23 -9.72 37.87
N GLU A 36 -8.22 -8.86 38.89
CA GLU A 36 -9.39 -8.60 39.72
C GLU A 36 -10.12 -7.36 39.17
N VAL A 37 -11.18 -7.56 38.40
CA VAL A 37 -11.93 -6.48 37.74
C VAL A 37 -13.30 -6.31 38.39
N THR A 38 -13.54 -5.11 38.93
CA THR A 38 -14.86 -4.72 39.44
C THR A 38 -15.56 -3.80 38.45
N LEU A 39 -16.62 -4.30 37.80
CA LEU A 39 -17.43 -3.49 36.89
C LEU A 39 -18.44 -2.66 37.69
N LYS A 40 -18.17 -1.36 37.83
CA LYS A 40 -19.02 -0.43 38.59
C LYS A 40 -20.32 -0.08 37.84
N SER A 41 -20.18 0.30 36.58
CA SER A 41 -21.29 0.59 35.67
C SER A 41 -20.83 0.36 34.23
N PHE A 42 -21.78 0.04 33.36
CA PHE A 42 -21.56 -0.01 31.93
C PHE A 42 -22.85 0.38 31.21
N GLU A 43 -22.69 0.95 30.02
CA GLU A 43 -23.78 1.16 29.08
C GLU A 43 -23.48 0.28 27.87
N LYS A 44 -24.44 -0.58 27.50
CA LYS A 44 -24.29 -1.39 26.30
C LYS A 44 -24.33 -0.46 25.08
N ALA A 45 -23.33 -0.54 24.22
CA ALA A 45 -23.39 0.13 22.94
C ALA A 45 -24.57 -0.45 22.14
N LYS A 46 -25.44 0.41 21.59
CA LYS A 46 -26.52 -0.03 20.72
C LYS A 46 -25.94 -0.65 19.46
N GLU A 47 -26.50 -1.78 19.06
CA GLU A 47 -26.19 -2.38 17.77
C GLU A 47 -26.84 -1.58 16.63
N SER A 48 -26.34 -1.72 15.41
CA SER A 48 -26.84 -0.92 14.27
C SER A 48 -28.36 -1.05 14.06
N TRP A 49 -28.91 -2.25 14.29
CA TRP A 49 -30.34 -2.53 14.15
C TRP A 49 -31.20 -2.05 15.34
N GLU A 50 -30.57 -1.68 16.47
CA GLU A 50 -31.26 -1.15 17.66
C GLU A 50 -31.46 0.37 17.58
N MET A 51 -30.85 1.03 16.59
CA MET A 51 -30.91 2.47 16.39
C MET A 51 -31.83 2.85 15.24
N ASP A 52 -32.67 3.86 15.46
CA ASP A 52 -33.35 4.52 14.35
C ASP A 52 -32.38 5.43 13.56
N THR A 53 -32.82 5.91 12.40
CA THR A 53 -32.03 6.78 11.52
C THR A 53 -31.51 8.02 12.23
N LYS A 54 -32.33 8.65 13.07
CA LYS A 54 -31.97 9.88 13.77
C LYS A 54 -30.91 9.60 14.82
N GLU A 55 -31.07 8.53 15.59
CA GLU A 55 -30.08 8.05 16.55
C GLU A 55 -28.77 7.69 15.85
N LYS A 56 -28.79 7.03 14.69
CA LYS A 56 -27.57 6.74 13.90
C LYS A 56 -26.83 8.01 13.51
N LEU A 57 -27.55 9.04 13.03
CA LEU A 57 -26.95 10.32 12.65
C LEU A 57 -26.34 11.04 13.88
N GLU A 58 -27.03 11.04 15.01
CA GLU A 58 -26.52 11.60 16.27
C GLU A 58 -25.28 10.84 16.77
N GLN A 59 -25.31 9.51 16.78
CA GLN A 59 -24.17 8.69 17.18
C GLN A 59 -22.99 8.84 16.22
N ALA A 60 -23.23 8.91 14.92
CA ALA A 60 -22.21 9.14 13.90
C ALA A 60 -21.46 10.46 14.15
N ALA A 61 -22.16 11.53 14.52
CA ALA A 61 -21.54 12.80 14.88
C ALA A 61 -20.65 12.66 16.13
N ILE A 62 -21.10 11.95 17.16
CA ILE A 62 -20.33 11.73 18.40
C ILE A 62 -19.05 10.93 18.12
N VAL A 63 -19.15 9.81 17.39
CA VAL A 63 -17.97 8.99 17.10
C VAL A 63 -17.00 9.67 16.15
N LYS A 64 -17.47 10.55 15.25
CA LYS A 64 -16.60 11.41 14.43
C LYS A 64 -15.70 12.29 15.29
N GLU A 65 -16.26 12.93 16.33
CA GLU A 65 -15.47 13.76 17.23
C GLU A 65 -14.48 12.92 18.06
N LYS A 66 -14.90 11.74 18.54
CA LYS A 66 -14.00 10.78 19.21
C LYS A 66 -12.84 10.34 18.31
N GLY A 67 -13.13 10.00 17.05
CA GLY A 67 -12.11 9.66 16.05
C GLY A 67 -11.13 10.80 15.82
N THR A 68 -11.63 12.04 15.81
CA THR A 68 -10.82 13.25 15.64
C THR A 68 -9.92 13.50 16.84
N ALA A 69 -10.39 13.23 18.06
CA ALA A 69 -9.56 13.27 19.27
C ALA A 69 -8.43 12.23 19.21
N TYR A 70 -8.75 10.96 18.90
CA TYR A 70 -7.73 9.92 18.73
C TYR A 70 -6.71 10.26 17.64
N PHE A 71 -7.16 10.82 16.52
CA PHE A 71 -6.27 11.24 15.45
C PHE A 71 -5.27 12.31 15.91
N LYS A 72 -5.74 13.32 16.67
CA LYS A 72 -4.88 14.38 17.24
C LYS A 72 -3.86 13.82 18.23
N GLU A 73 -4.21 12.78 18.97
CA GLU A 73 -3.31 12.06 19.88
C GLU A 73 -2.33 11.11 19.16
N GLY A 74 -2.38 11.00 17.83
CA GLY A 74 -1.56 10.05 17.06
C GLY A 74 -2.03 8.59 17.15
N LYS A 75 -3.18 8.33 17.77
CA LYS A 75 -3.80 7.02 17.93
C LYS A 75 -4.61 6.64 16.67
N TYR A 76 -3.92 6.47 15.55
CA TYR A 76 -4.55 6.32 14.24
C TYR A 76 -5.41 5.05 14.11
N LEU A 77 -5.01 3.92 14.70
CA LEU A 77 -5.80 2.69 14.68
C LEU A 77 -7.14 2.88 15.43
N GLN A 78 -7.11 3.54 16.58
CA GLN A 78 -8.31 3.88 17.34
C GLN A 78 -9.21 4.85 16.57
N ALA A 79 -8.62 5.82 15.87
CA ALA A 79 -9.36 6.74 15.00
C ALA A 79 -10.06 5.99 13.84
N VAL A 80 -9.37 5.05 13.19
CA VAL A 80 -9.94 4.19 12.14
C VAL A 80 -11.16 3.44 12.66
N ILE A 81 -11.08 2.86 13.87
CA ILE A 81 -12.22 2.15 14.47
C ILE A 81 -13.42 3.08 14.65
N GLN A 82 -13.22 4.31 15.13
CA GLN A 82 -14.34 5.25 15.33
C GLN A 82 -14.97 5.69 14.01
N TYR A 83 -14.16 6.06 13.01
CA TYR A 83 -14.70 6.46 11.71
C TYR A 83 -15.34 5.28 10.96
N GLY A 84 -14.83 4.06 11.14
CA GLY A 84 -15.41 2.84 10.58
C GLY A 84 -16.83 2.57 11.08
N LYS A 85 -17.15 2.94 12.33
CA LYS A 85 -18.53 2.84 12.85
C LYS A 85 -19.51 3.70 12.05
N ILE A 86 -19.11 4.92 11.68
CA ILE A 86 -19.95 5.81 10.87
C ILE A 86 -20.31 5.15 9.54
N VAL A 87 -19.30 4.58 8.88
CA VAL A 87 -19.49 3.86 7.61
C VAL A 87 -20.44 2.68 7.81
N SER A 88 -20.21 1.86 8.83
CA SER A 88 -21.06 0.71 9.15
C SER A 88 -22.51 1.07 9.46
N TRP A 89 -22.77 2.24 10.05
CA TRP A 89 -24.12 2.66 10.41
C TRP A 89 -24.87 3.35 9.28
N LEU A 90 -24.17 4.00 8.35
CA LEU A 90 -24.80 4.90 7.37
C LEU A 90 -24.69 4.42 5.92
N GLU A 91 -23.70 3.57 5.57
CA GLU A 91 -23.45 3.16 4.17
C GLU A 91 -24.58 2.30 3.59
N MET A 92 -25.29 1.55 4.44
CA MET A 92 -26.36 0.63 4.02
C MET A 92 -27.78 1.15 4.35
N GLU A 93 -27.91 2.38 4.84
CA GLU A 93 -29.22 2.95 5.15
C GLU A 93 -29.93 3.43 3.88
N TYR A 94 -31.18 3.02 3.71
CA TYR A 94 -32.02 3.40 2.58
C TYR A 94 -33.37 3.94 3.07
N GLY A 95 -34.12 4.59 2.18
CA GLY A 95 -35.44 5.15 2.52
C GLY A 95 -35.37 6.41 3.40
N LEU A 96 -34.22 7.11 3.39
CA LEU A 96 -34.01 8.35 4.12
C LEU A 96 -34.82 9.51 3.52
N SER A 97 -35.30 10.42 4.36
CA SER A 97 -35.79 11.71 3.86
C SER A 97 -34.65 12.49 3.20
N GLU A 98 -34.97 13.45 2.34
CA GLU A 98 -33.94 14.26 1.65
C GLU A 98 -32.97 14.95 2.63
N LYS A 99 -33.48 15.40 3.78
CA LYS A 99 -32.67 16.04 4.83
C LYS A 99 -31.72 15.05 5.50
N GLU A 100 -32.21 13.84 5.80
CA GLU A 100 -31.41 12.78 6.40
C GLU A 100 -30.37 12.23 5.42
N SER A 101 -30.72 12.11 4.13
CA SER A 101 -29.78 11.69 3.08
C SER A 101 -28.62 12.66 2.98
N LYS A 102 -28.88 13.98 2.92
CA LYS A 102 -27.83 15.01 2.90
C LYS A 102 -26.96 14.98 4.15
N ALA A 103 -27.56 14.79 5.32
CA ALA A 103 -26.82 14.68 6.58
C ALA A 103 -25.94 13.42 6.61
N SER A 104 -26.47 12.29 6.13
CA SER A 104 -25.77 11.00 6.02
C SER A 104 -24.59 11.10 5.07
N GLU A 105 -24.80 11.61 3.85
CA GLU A 105 -23.75 11.83 2.85
C GLU A 105 -22.64 12.76 3.35
N SER A 106 -23.00 13.83 4.07
CA SER A 106 -22.02 14.74 4.68
C SER A 106 -21.16 14.04 5.72
N LEU A 107 -21.77 13.20 6.57
CA LEU A 107 -21.06 12.42 7.59
C LEU A 107 -20.19 11.32 6.97
N LEU A 108 -20.70 10.61 5.96
CA LEU A 108 -19.96 9.60 5.21
C LEU A 108 -18.76 10.21 4.48
N LEU A 109 -18.94 11.35 3.81
CA LEU A 109 -17.85 12.07 3.17
C LEU A 109 -16.76 12.43 4.18
N ALA A 110 -17.14 12.98 5.34
CA ALA A 110 -16.18 13.30 6.39
C ALA A 110 -15.47 12.03 6.93
N ALA A 111 -16.20 10.94 7.13
CA ALA A 111 -15.65 9.66 7.60
C ALA A 111 -14.65 9.08 6.60
N PHE A 112 -15.00 9.01 5.31
CA PHE A 112 -14.11 8.51 4.26
C PHE A 112 -12.84 9.35 4.13
N LEU A 113 -12.97 10.67 4.14
CA LEU A 113 -11.80 11.55 4.13
C LEU A 113 -10.90 11.28 5.33
N ASN A 114 -11.45 11.23 6.54
CA ASN A 114 -10.67 11.00 7.75
C ASN A 114 -10.04 9.60 7.81
N LEU A 115 -10.74 8.57 7.34
CA LEU A 115 -10.18 7.22 7.18
C LEU A 115 -8.99 7.23 6.22
N ALA A 116 -9.12 7.86 5.05
CA ALA A 116 -8.02 7.99 4.11
C ALA A 116 -6.80 8.67 4.74
N MET A 117 -7.02 9.70 5.55
CA MET A 117 -5.94 10.38 6.28
C MET A 117 -5.29 9.48 7.34
N CYS A 118 -6.07 8.68 8.07
CA CYS A 118 -5.54 7.72 9.03
C CYS A 118 -4.68 6.66 8.32
N TYR A 119 -5.15 6.11 7.20
CA TYR A 119 -4.42 5.10 6.44
C TYR A 119 -3.14 5.65 5.78
N LEU A 120 -3.14 6.92 5.35
CA LEU A 120 -1.90 7.62 4.97
C LEU A 120 -0.87 7.64 6.11
N LYS A 121 -1.31 7.96 7.33
CA LYS A 121 -0.43 7.96 8.53
C LYS A 121 0.05 6.56 8.89
N LEU A 122 -0.76 5.54 8.65
CA LEU A 122 -0.43 4.13 8.85
C LEU A 122 0.40 3.52 7.71
N ARG A 123 0.68 4.28 6.63
CA ARG A 123 1.37 3.82 5.42
C ARG A 123 0.64 2.71 4.65
N GLU A 124 -0.67 2.60 4.84
CA GLU A 124 -1.56 1.66 4.17
C GLU A 124 -2.18 2.36 2.94
N TYR A 125 -1.35 2.61 1.93
CA TYR A 125 -1.70 3.52 0.84
C TYR A 125 -2.85 3.02 -0.06
N THR A 126 -2.98 1.71 -0.25
CA THR A 126 -4.07 1.10 -1.03
C THR A 126 -5.42 1.40 -0.38
N LYS A 127 -5.55 1.18 0.92
CA LYS A 127 -6.75 1.53 1.70
C LYS A 127 -7.02 3.03 1.68
N ALA A 128 -5.97 3.86 1.75
CA ALA A 128 -6.13 5.30 1.64
C ALA A 128 -6.74 5.72 0.29
N ILE A 129 -6.31 5.10 -0.83
CA ILE A 129 -6.86 5.34 -2.17
C ILE A 129 -8.32 4.88 -2.24
N GLU A 130 -8.65 3.70 -1.70
CA GLU A 130 -10.02 3.18 -1.68
C GLU A 130 -10.99 4.16 -0.99
N TYR A 131 -10.64 4.63 0.21
CA TYR A 131 -11.48 5.60 0.92
C TYR A 131 -11.51 6.98 0.23
N CYS A 132 -10.43 7.41 -0.42
CA CYS A 132 -10.49 8.61 -1.26
C CYS A 132 -11.45 8.42 -2.45
N ASN A 133 -11.46 7.24 -3.08
CA ASN A 133 -12.40 6.95 -4.16
C ASN A 133 -13.85 6.98 -3.67
N LYS A 134 -14.14 6.41 -2.50
CA LYS A 134 -15.47 6.50 -1.87
C LYS A 134 -15.86 7.95 -1.57
N ALA A 135 -14.94 8.76 -1.02
CA ALA A 135 -15.18 10.19 -0.80
C ALA A 135 -15.47 10.95 -2.11
N LEU A 136 -14.71 10.67 -3.17
CA LEU A 136 -14.86 11.32 -4.47
C LEU A 136 -16.09 10.83 -5.26
N ALA A 137 -16.63 9.66 -4.92
CA ALA A 137 -17.92 9.22 -5.45
C ALA A 137 -19.08 10.05 -4.89
N LEU A 138 -18.97 10.54 -3.64
CA LEU A 138 -19.94 11.46 -3.03
C LEU A 138 -19.72 12.92 -3.48
N ASP A 139 -18.45 13.35 -3.54
CA ASP A 139 -18.08 14.71 -3.96
C ASP A 139 -16.85 14.66 -4.89
N GLN A 140 -17.11 14.69 -6.19
CA GLN A 140 -16.07 14.56 -7.23
C GLN A 140 -15.07 15.71 -7.24
N ALA A 141 -15.45 16.88 -6.70
CA ALA A 141 -14.62 18.08 -6.64
C ALA A 141 -13.98 18.28 -5.25
N ASN A 142 -14.02 17.25 -4.39
CA ASN A 142 -13.49 17.38 -3.04
C ASN A 142 -11.97 17.58 -3.04
N GLU A 143 -11.53 18.80 -2.72
CA GLU A 143 -10.11 19.18 -2.70
C GLU A 143 -9.27 18.23 -1.82
N LYS A 144 -9.77 17.89 -0.62
CA LYS A 144 -9.06 17.02 0.33
C LYS A 144 -8.98 15.58 -0.17
N GLY A 145 -10.05 15.07 -0.78
CA GLY A 145 -10.10 13.72 -1.36
C GLY A 145 -9.10 13.57 -2.51
N LEU A 146 -9.10 14.53 -3.44
CA LEU A 146 -8.15 14.56 -4.56
C LEU A 146 -6.71 14.64 -4.06
N TYR A 147 -6.43 15.56 -3.13
CA TYR A 147 -5.08 15.75 -2.59
C TYR A 147 -4.55 14.50 -1.87
N ARG A 148 -5.36 13.89 -1.01
CA ARG A 148 -4.99 12.68 -0.24
C ARG A 148 -4.78 11.47 -1.16
N ARG A 149 -5.59 11.33 -2.21
CA ARG A 149 -5.40 10.26 -3.20
C ARG A 149 -4.09 10.45 -3.97
N GLY A 150 -3.81 11.68 -4.39
CA GLY A 150 -2.55 12.03 -5.04
C GLY A 150 -1.34 11.75 -4.15
N GLU A 151 -1.43 12.07 -2.85
CA GLU A 151 -0.38 11.77 -1.87
C GLU A 151 -0.14 10.26 -1.73
N ALA A 152 -1.21 9.46 -1.60
CA ALA A 152 -1.10 8.01 -1.50
C ALA A 152 -0.47 7.38 -2.77
N ARG A 153 -0.89 7.82 -3.96
CA ARG A 153 -0.34 7.37 -5.25
C ARG A 153 1.12 7.74 -5.43
N LEU A 154 1.50 8.96 -5.03
CA LEU A 154 2.90 9.40 -5.05
C LEU A 154 3.76 8.49 -4.16
N LEU A 155 3.27 8.12 -2.98
CA LEU A 155 3.97 7.22 -2.05
C LEU A 155 4.02 5.76 -2.55
N MET A 156 3.12 5.36 -3.45
CA MET A 156 3.15 4.09 -4.17
C MET A 156 3.99 4.11 -5.46
N ASN A 157 4.67 5.23 -5.77
CA ASN A 157 5.40 5.46 -7.01
C ASN A 157 4.52 5.52 -8.29
N GLU A 158 3.22 5.74 -8.13
CA GLU A 158 2.28 5.97 -9.25
C GLU A 158 2.31 7.44 -9.68
N PHE A 159 3.47 7.92 -10.15
CA PHE A 159 3.76 9.35 -10.32
C PHE A 159 2.80 10.08 -11.27
N GLU A 160 2.42 9.46 -12.39
CA GLU A 160 1.53 10.12 -13.35
C GLU A 160 0.09 10.22 -12.83
N LEU A 161 -0.42 9.18 -12.17
CA LEU A 161 -1.74 9.23 -11.55
C LEU A 161 -1.78 10.23 -10.40
N ALA A 162 -0.72 10.30 -9.59
CA ALA A 162 -0.58 11.30 -8.53
C ALA A 162 -0.60 12.72 -9.08
N LYS A 163 0.16 12.97 -10.15
CA LYS A 163 0.19 14.26 -10.84
C LYS A 163 -1.19 14.66 -11.36
N CYS A 164 -1.94 13.74 -11.98
CA CYS A 164 -3.31 14.00 -12.42
C CYS A 164 -4.22 14.41 -11.25
N ASP A 165 -4.13 13.73 -10.11
CA ASP A 165 -4.91 14.10 -8.92
C ASP A 165 -4.56 15.51 -8.42
N PHE A 166 -3.27 15.87 -8.35
CA PHE A 166 -2.85 17.21 -7.94
C PHE A 166 -3.23 18.29 -8.96
N GLN A 167 -3.27 17.97 -10.25
CA GLN A 167 -3.79 18.89 -11.27
C GLN A 167 -5.28 19.16 -11.06
N ARG A 168 -6.08 18.13 -10.77
CA ARG A 168 -7.49 18.29 -10.41
C ARG A 168 -7.68 19.11 -9.13
N VAL A 169 -6.78 19.00 -8.15
CA VAL A 169 -6.78 19.91 -6.99
C VAL A 169 -6.63 21.36 -7.42
N LEU A 170 -5.80 21.66 -8.41
CA LEU A 170 -5.61 23.03 -8.93
C LEU A 170 -6.76 23.52 -9.81
N GLU A 171 -7.52 22.62 -10.42
CA GLU A 171 -8.77 22.97 -11.11
C GLU A 171 -9.82 23.46 -10.10
N VAL A 172 -9.91 22.80 -8.94
CA VAL A 172 -10.83 23.18 -7.85
C VAL A 172 -10.31 24.41 -7.09
N ASN A 173 -9.03 24.43 -6.76
CA ASN A 173 -8.38 25.50 -6.02
C ASN A 173 -7.02 25.89 -6.66
N PRO A 174 -7.02 26.86 -7.60
CA PRO A 174 -5.81 27.29 -8.30
C PRO A 174 -4.70 27.87 -7.40
N GLN A 175 -5.04 28.26 -6.17
CA GLN A 175 -4.12 28.85 -5.20
C GLN A 175 -3.48 27.82 -4.26
N ASN A 176 -3.81 26.52 -4.39
CA ASN A 176 -3.22 25.48 -3.56
C ASN A 176 -1.71 25.29 -3.87
N LYS A 177 -0.86 25.95 -3.07
CA LYS A 177 0.60 25.87 -3.19
C LYS A 177 1.14 24.45 -2.96
N ALA A 178 0.50 23.69 -2.08
CA ALA A 178 0.92 22.33 -1.77
C ALA A 178 0.75 21.42 -2.99
N ALA A 179 -0.37 21.54 -3.71
CA ALA A 179 -0.60 20.78 -4.94
C ALA A 179 0.42 21.14 -6.04
N LYS A 180 0.73 22.43 -6.23
CA LYS A 180 1.80 22.87 -7.17
C LYS A 180 3.14 22.23 -6.84
N SER A 181 3.53 22.25 -5.57
CA SER A 181 4.78 21.63 -5.11
C SER A 181 4.80 20.11 -5.35
N GLN A 182 3.68 19.42 -5.10
CA GLN A 182 3.58 17.98 -5.34
C GLN A 182 3.63 17.63 -6.82
N ILE A 183 3.08 18.44 -7.73
CA ILE A 183 3.23 18.25 -9.18
C ILE A 183 4.71 18.30 -9.58
N THR A 184 5.46 19.28 -9.09
CA THR A 184 6.91 19.36 -9.33
C THR A 184 7.65 18.15 -8.78
N MET A 185 7.25 17.66 -7.60
CA MET A 185 7.80 16.42 -7.03
C MET A 185 7.52 15.21 -7.91
N CYS A 186 6.29 15.05 -8.42
CA CYS A 186 5.92 13.97 -9.33
C CYS A 186 6.79 14.01 -10.60
N GLN A 187 6.94 15.18 -11.23
CA GLN A 187 7.77 15.35 -12.43
C GLN A 187 9.24 14.97 -12.17
N LYS A 188 9.78 15.40 -11.03
CA LYS A 188 11.15 15.05 -10.61
C LYS A 188 11.29 13.53 -10.45
N LYS A 189 10.33 12.90 -9.76
CA LYS A 189 10.33 11.46 -9.52
C LYS A 189 10.16 10.63 -10.80
N THR A 190 9.29 11.05 -11.71
CA THR A 190 9.17 10.44 -13.05
C THR A 190 10.51 10.50 -13.79
N LYS A 191 11.19 11.65 -13.77
CA LYS A 191 12.50 11.79 -14.44
C LYS A 191 13.56 10.87 -13.82
N GLU A 192 13.67 10.85 -12.49
CA GLU A 192 14.58 9.95 -11.76
C GLU A 192 14.30 8.48 -12.06
N HIS A 193 13.02 8.09 -12.15
CA HIS A 193 12.60 6.73 -12.49
C HIS A 193 13.02 6.36 -13.92
N ASN A 194 12.67 7.20 -14.90
CA ASN A 194 13.00 6.97 -16.31
C ASN A 194 14.51 6.93 -16.56
N GLU A 195 15.30 7.76 -15.86
CA GLU A 195 16.76 7.71 -15.95
C GLU A 195 17.33 6.42 -15.37
N ARG A 196 16.76 5.92 -14.27
CA ARG A 196 17.14 4.63 -13.69
C ARG A 196 16.81 3.49 -14.66
N ASP A 197 15.61 3.47 -15.19
CA ASP A 197 15.16 2.46 -16.15
C ASP A 197 16.03 2.47 -17.41
N ARG A 198 16.30 3.66 -17.97
CA ARG A 198 17.19 3.81 -19.12
C ARG A 198 18.56 3.18 -18.87
N LYS A 199 19.16 3.39 -17.69
CA LYS A 199 20.45 2.78 -17.33
C LYS A 199 20.34 1.26 -17.21
N ILE A 200 19.26 0.76 -16.60
CA ILE A 200 19.01 -0.68 -16.47
C ILE A 200 18.89 -1.32 -17.86
N TYR A 201 18.08 -0.76 -18.75
CA TYR A 201 17.90 -1.27 -20.11
C TYR A 201 19.18 -1.17 -20.95
N ALA A 202 19.94 -0.07 -20.84
CA ALA A 202 21.22 0.07 -21.54
C ALA A 202 22.24 -1.00 -21.10
N ASN A 203 22.34 -1.24 -19.79
CA ASN A 203 23.21 -2.28 -19.25
C ASN A 203 22.76 -3.69 -19.67
N MET A 204 21.45 -3.94 -19.69
CA MET A 204 20.87 -5.20 -20.14
C MET A 204 21.20 -5.45 -21.63
N PHE A 205 21.01 -4.44 -22.48
CA PHE A 205 21.33 -4.52 -23.91
C PHE A 205 22.82 -4.80 -24.15
N LYS A 206 23.72 -4.10 -23.42
CA LYS A 206 25.16 -4.33 -23.49
C LYS A 206 25.53 -5.77 -23.12
N LYS A 207 24.94 -6.32 -22.05
CA LYS A 207 25.19 -7.71 -21.63
C LYS A 207 24.72 -8.73 -22.65
N PHE A 208 23.57 -8.50 -23.31
CA PHE A 208 23.10 -9.38 -24.37
C PHE A 208 24.04 -9.34 -25.58
N ALA A 209 24.44 -8.14 -26.03
CA ALA A 209 25.41 -8.00 -27.12
C ALA A 209 26.77 -8.67 -26.80
N GLU A 210 27.26 -8.56 -25.57
CA GLU A 210 28.48 -9.25 -25.12
C GLU A 210 28.33 -10.78 -25.12
N ARG A 211 27.15 -11.30 -24.80
CA ARG A 211 26.88 -12.74 -24.85
C ARG A 211 26.82 -13.24 -26.28
N ASP A 212 26.08 -12.55 -27.14
CA ASP A 212 25.92 -12.92 -28.55
C ASP A 212 27.29 -12.89 -29.26
N ALA A 213 28.12 -11.88 -28.99
CA ALA A 213 29.49 -11.81 -29.50
C ALA A 213 30.39 -12.95 -29.01
N LYS A 214 30.22 -13.40 -27.75
CA LYS A 214 30.96 -14.57 -27.21
C LYS A 214 30.49 -15.87 -27.85
N GLU A 215 29.19 -16.03 -28.07
CA GLU A 215 28.63 -17.20 -28.76
C GLU A 215 29.13 -17.26 -30.21
N GLU A 216 29.12 -16.15 -30.95
CA GLU A 216 29.70 -16.09 -32.30
C GLU A 216 31.20 -16.39 -32.29
N ALA A 217 31.96 -15.81 -31.37
CA ALA A 217 33.39 -16.09 -31.25
C ALA A 217 33.67 -17.58 -30.95
N SER A 218 32.86 -18.22 -30.10
CA SER A 218 32.99 -19.66 -29.83
C SER A 218 32.74 -20.52 -31.07
N LYS A 219 31.66 -20.25 -31.82
CA LYS A 219 31.34 -20.96 -33.07
C LYS A 219 32.42 -20.79 -34.13
N THR A 220 32.95 -19.58 -34.27
CA THR A 220 34.03 -19.30 -35.24
C THR A 220 35.34 -20.00 -34.88
N THR A 221 35.58 -20.23 -33.58
CA THR A 221 36.75 -20.95 -33.09
C THR A 221 36.60 -22.45 -33.33
N GLU A 222 35.42 -23.01 -33.01
CA GLU A 222 35.07 -24.41 -33.31
C GLU A 222 35.19 -24.72 -34.81
N GLU A 223 34.65 -23.87 -35.69
CA GLU A 223 34.75 -24.05 -37.15
C GLU A 223 36.20 -24.00 -37.68
N LYS A 224 37.08 -23.20 -37.05
CA LYS A 224 38.49 -23.13 -37.44
C LYS A 224 39.27 -24.37 -36.99
N GLU A 225 38.97 -24.88 -35.79
CA GLU A 225 39.58 -26.11 -35.28
C GLU A 225 39.15 -27.34 -36.09
N GLU A 226 37.88 -27.40 -36.53
CA GLU A 226 37.38 -28.46 -37.42
C GLU A 226 38.07 -28.44 -38.81
N LYS A 227 38.24 -27.24 -39.39
CA LYS A 227 38.95 -27.07 -40.68
C LYS A 227 40.43 -27.40 -40.58
N ALA A 228 41.09 -27.02 -39.49
CA ALA A 228 42.50 -27.35 -39.28
C ALA A 228 42.70 -28.86 -39.10
N SER A 229 41.78 -29.52 -38.38
CA SER A 229 41.82 -30.97 -38.16
C SER A 229 41.65 -31.75 -39.47
N SER A 230 40.68 -31.36 -40.29
CA SER A 230 40.45 -31.96 -41.60
C SER A 230 41.59 -31.72 -42.61
N GLU A 231 42.24 -30.55 -42.61
CA GLU A 231 43.42 -30.31 -43.45
C GLU A 231 44.64 -31.15 -43.04
N ILE A 232 44.84 -31.36 -41.74
CA ILE A 232 45.91 -32.22 -41.23
C ILE A 232 45.65 -33.68 -41.66
N GLU A 233 44.40 -34.12 -41.61
CA GLU A 233 43.98 -35.46 -42.04
C GLU A 233 44.12 -35.66 -43.56
N LEU A 234 43.83 -34.62 -44.36
CA LEU A 234 44.06 -34.62 -45.81
C LEU A 234 45.55 -34.68 -46.17
N LYS A 235 46.41 -33.96 -45.43
CA LYS A 235 47.86 -33.98 -45.70
C LYS A 235 48.49 -35.33 -45.36
N LYS A 236 48.03 -36.01 -44.31
CA LYS A 236 48.48 -37.37 -43.97
C LYS A 236 48.18 -38.39 -45.07
N THR A 237 46.97 -38.33 -45.65
CA THR A 237 46.58 -39.22 -46.75
C THR A 237 47.34 -38.95 -48.05
N VAL A 238 47.73 -37.70 -48.33
CA VAL A 238 48.53 -37.36 -49.52
C VAL A 238 50.00 -37.79 -49.37
N THR A 239 50.59 -37.67 -48.18
CA THR A 239 51.99 -38.11 -47.95
C THR A 239 52.16 -39.63 -48.02
N GLU A 240 51.14 -40.41 -47.67
CA GLU A 240 51.15 -41.87 -47.85
C GLU A 240 51.02 -42.28 -49.33
N GLY A 241 50.50 -41.39 -50.21
CA GLY A 241 50.37 -41.63 -51.64
C GLY A 241 51.59 -41.27 -52.51
N SER A 242 52.54 -40.47 -52.00
CA SER A 242 53.73 -40.04 -52.76
C SER A 242 54.96 -40.95 -52.61
N GLU A 243 54.92 -41.97 -51.75
CA GLU A 243 56.01 -42.94 -51.61
C GLU A 243 55.91 -44.15 -52.57
N SER A 244 54.94 -44.17 -53.50
CA SER A 244 54.76 -45.28 -54.46
C SER A 244 55.12 -45.01 -55.92
N GLU A 245 55.60 -43.81 -56.30
CA GLU A 245 56.07 -43.53 -57.68
C GLU A 245 57.58 -43.29 -57.71
N GLY A 246 58.32 -44.39 -57.62
CA GLY A 246 59.76 -44.37 -57.77
C GLY A 246 60.36 -45.75 -57.60
N HIS A 247 60.03 -46.69 -58.49
CA HIS A 247 60.95 -47.72 -58.98
C HIS A 247 60.31 -48.54 -60.12
N VAL A 248 61.03 -48.53 -61.26
CA VAL A 248 60.99 -49.45 -62.42
C VAL A 248 59.86 -49.27 -63.44
#